data_AF-A0A6B2EK95-F1
#
_entry.id   AF-A0A6B2EK95-F1
#
_cell.length_a   1.000
_cell.length_b   1.000
_cell.length_c   1.000
_cell.angle_alpha   90.00
_cell.angle_beta   90.00
_cell.angle_gamma   90.00
#
_symmetry.space_group_name_H-M   'P 1'
#
loop_
_entity.id
_entity.type
_entity.pdbx_description
1 polymer ?
#
loop_
_entity_poly.entity_id
_entity_poly.type
_entity_poly.pdbx_seq_one_letter_code
_entity_poly.pdbx_strand_id
1 'polypeptide(L)'
;DMLSHIIKQLTDQPGMYEEVQVEIKEMFADLMGSRFVMSNAVELIFDHSINESNFRYMGARLCQLLDSLSLQQSNVFRTMLCLKMNHHKMEMERFMLNEQHIVRGTTLFLAELYIQMQNDGARIGEIGECIVSSMALLLNKQGPENVKCVCQSLKLCGYELEIDCGVLLVGIVNSLAQLETSVDVSTGRLIRSVLDLKANRWGRSAPIAVAPIQEVNHYDCNDSPVFYGPDGQVLTEEESSFLSAQASAAYPNNNNFEDYLDNDGDELADAEPEMDLEIQLAFREFVQTQKKTSSQIK
;
A
#
# COMPACT_ATOMS: atom_id res chain seq x y z
N ASP A 1 13.98 25.73 -0.52
CA ASP A 1 13.81 24.81 0.61
C ASP A 1 14.09 23.40 0.11
N MET A 2 15.22 22.80 0.49
CA MET A 2 15.75 21.57 -0.13
C MET A 2 14.93 20.33 0.25
N LEU A 3 14.50 20.23 1.51
CA LEU A 3 13.59 19.15 1.93
C LEU A 3 12.25 19.21 1.19
N SER A 4 11.71 20.40 0.93
CA SER A 4 10.48 20.54 0.14
C SER A 4 10.67 20.13 -1.32
N HIS A 5 11.88 20.34 -1.89
CA HIS A 5 12.22 19.82 -3.22
C HIS A 5 12.24 18.29 -3.23
N ILE A 6 12.88 17.69 -2.24
CA ILE A 6 12.93 16.23 -2.06
C ILE A 6 11.52 15.64 -1.88
N ILE A 7 10.68 16.26 -1.04
CA ILE A 7 9.30 15.81 -0.85
C ILE A 7 8.55 15.83 -2.18
N LYS A 8 8.68 16.91 -2.96
CA LYS A 8 8.06 17.00 -4.27
C LYS A 8 8.59 15.91 -5.23
N GLN A 9 9.90 15.74 -5.29
CA GLN A 9 10.53 14.73 -6.13
C GLN A 9 10.05 13.32 -5.79
N LEU A 10 9.98 12.96 -4.50
CA LEU A 10 9.47 11.66 -4.07
C LEU A 10 7.96 11.49 -4.24
N THR A 11 7.21 12.59 -4.29
CA THR A 11 5.78 12.57 -4.61
C THR A 11 5.56 12.25 -6.08
N ASP A 12 6.35 12.84 -6.97
CA ASP A 12 6.24 12.68 -8.42
C ASP A 12 6.95 11.40 -8.91
N GLN A 13 8.06 11.03 -8.28
CA GLN A 13 8.98 9.96 -8.68
C GLN A 13 9.44 9.13 -7.46
N PRO A 14 8.57 8.27 -6.90
CA PRO A 14 8.91 7.47 -5.71
C PRO A 14 10.07 6.48 -5.95
N GLY A 15 10.37 6.13 -7.22
CA GLY A 15 11.50 5.28 -7.58
C GLY A 15 12.88 5.92 -7.37
N MET A 16 12.95 7.23 -7.08
CA MET A 16 14.20 7.95 -6.79
C MET A 16 14.63 7.84 -5.32
N TYR A 17 13.94 7.02 -4.52
CA TYR A 17 14.14 6.97 -3.07
C TYR A 17 15.59 6.65 -2.68
N GLU A 18 16.23 5.70 -3.36
CA GLU A 18 17.60 5.28 -3.08
C GLU A 18 18.62 6.40 -3.28
N GLU A 19 18.45 7.23 -4.31
CA GLU A 19 19.31 8.39 -4.59
C GLU A 19 19.08 9.50 -3.56
N VAL A 20 17.81 9.82 -3.31
CA VAL A 20 17.40 10.80 -2.30
C VAL A 20 17.88 10.41 -0.90
N GLN A 21 17.94 9.11 -0.59
CA GLN A 21 18.43 8.64 0.69
C GLN A 21 19.90 9.04 0.94
N VAL A 22 20.74 9.04 -0.11
CA VAL A 22 22.14 9.47 -0.01
C VAL A 22 22.20 10.97 0.24
N GLU A 23 21.44 11.76 -0.52
CA GLU A 23 21.37 13.22 -0.37
C GLU A 23 20.90 13.64 1.04
N ILE A 24 19.87 12.98 1.57
CA ILE A 24 19.39 13.25 2.93
C ILE A 24 20.45 12.91 3.98
N LYS A 25 21.14 11.76 3.86
CA LYS A 25 22.20 11.38 4.79
C LYS A 25 23.30 12.43 4.87
N GLU A 26 23.73 12.94 3.71
CA GLU A 26 24.75 13.99 3.63
C GLU A 26 24.24 15.32 4.18
N MET A 27 23.02 15.72 3.82
CA MET A 27 22.40 16.97 4.28
C MET A 27 22.25 17.01 5.80
N PHE A 28 21.85 15.91 6.41
CA PHE A 28 21.53 15.84 7.83
C PHE A 28 22.71 15.43 8.73
N ALA A 29 23.85 15.00 8.16
CA ALA A 29 25.00 14.48 8.90
C ALA A 29 25.40 15.36 10.10
N ASP A 30 25.53 16.68 9.89
CA ASP A 30 25.92 17.64 10.93
C ASP A 30 24.73 18.32 11.63
N LEU A 31 23.50 18.05 11.17
CA LEU A 31 22.28 18.72 11.63
C LEU A 31 21.40 17.87 12.54
N MET A 32 21.75 16.59 12.76
CA MET A 32 20.98 15.64 13.58
C MET A 32 20.70 16.12 15.02
N GLY A 33 21.60 16.93 15.59
CA GLY A 33 21.42 17.49 16.93
C GLY A 33 20.54 18.75 16.99
N SER A 34 20.23 19.36 15.85
CA SER A 34 19.52 20.63 15.79
C SER A 34 18.01 20.42 15.93
N ARG A 35 17.47 20.80 17.09
CA ARG A 35 16.01 20.78 17.34
C ARG A 35 15.23 21.59 16.30
N PHE A 36 15.76 22.73 15.88
CA PHE A 36 15.12 23.58 14.87
C PHE A 36 14.99 22.86 13.52
N VAL A 37 16.09 22.26 13.05
CA VAL A 37 16.09 21.54 11.76
C VAL A 37 15.19 20.31 11.82
N MET A 38 15.28 19.53 12.89
CA MET A 38 14.42 18.34 13.08
C MET A 38 12.94 18.71 13.20
N SER A 39 12.61 19.81 13.91
CA SER A 39 11.24 20.28 14.03
C SER A 39 10.66 20.68 12.68
N ASN A 40 11.41 21.44 11.87
CA ASN A 40 10.97 21.82 10.52
C ASN A 40 10.83 20.60 9.60
N ALA A 41 11.75 19.64 9.70
CA ALA A 41 11.68 18.41 8.91
C ALA A 41 10.43 17.58 9.26
N VAL A 42 10.16 17.39 10.56
CA VAL A 42 8.95 16.72 11.03
C VAL A 42 7.71 17.46 10.55
N GLU A 43 7.66 18.79 10.69
CA GLU A 43 6.50 19.60 10.25
C GLU A 43 6.20 19.37 8.77
N LEU A 44 7.20 19.54 7.91
CA LEU A 44 7.04 19.41 6.46
C LEU A 44 6.62 18.00 6.05
N ILE A 45 7.28 16.96 6.59
CA ILE A 45 6.97 15.57 6.25
C ILE A 45 5.57 15.20 6.74
N PHE A 46 5.22 15.57 7.97
CA PHE A 46 3.94 15.23 8.59
C PHE A 46 2.78 15.88 7.82
N ASP A 47 2.89 17.17 7.52
CA ASP A 47 1.84 17.91 6.83
C ASP A 47 1.67 17.41 5.39
N HIS A 48 2.75 17.16 4.65
CA HIS A 48 2.64 16.61 3.29
C HIS A 48 2.08 15.18 3.30
N SER A 49 2.46 14.34 4.26
CA SER A 49 1.98 12.95 4.32
C SER A 49 0.49 12.83 4.67
N ILE A 50 -0.05 13.81 5.38
CA ILE A 50 -1.49 13.92 5.65
C ILE A 50 -2.25 14.28 4.37
N ASN A 51 -1.76 15.29 3.65
CA ASN A 51 -2.47 15.90 2.53
C ASN A 51 -2.29 15.13 1.21
N GLU A 52 -1.11 14.55 0.98
CA GLU A 52 -0.76 13.87 -0.28
C GLU A 52 -0.70 12.35 -0.09
N SER A 53 -1.71 11.63 -0.60
CA SER A 53 -1.77 10.17 -0.49
C SER A 53 -0.59 9.46 -1.15
N ASN A 54 -0.10 10.01 -2.27
CA ASN A 54 1.02 9.44 -3.02
C ASN A 54 2.33 9.56 -2.25
N PHE A 55 2.49 10.63 -1.48
CA PHE A 55 3.68 10.85 -0.67
C PHE A 55 3.65 10.09 0.65
N ARG A 56 2.48 9.76 1.20
CA ARG A 56 2.33 9.24 2.56
C ARG A 56 3.28 8.09 2.93
N TYR A 57 3.40 7.08 2.05
CA TYR A 57 4.32 5.96 2.23
C TYR A 57 5.79 6.43 2.22
N MET A 58 6.15 7.29 1.25
CA MET A 58 7.49 7.89 1.18
C MET A 58 7.79 8.74 2.42
N GLY A 59 6.83 9.51 2.92
CA GLY A 59 6.97 10.29 4.15
C GLY A 59 7.26 9.41 5.36
N ALA A 60 6.58 8.27 5.49
CA ALA A 60 6.88 7.30 6.54
C ALA A 60 8.30 6.72 6.40
N ARG A 61 8.73 6.39 5.18
CA ARG A 61 10.11 5.95 4.89
C ARG A 61 11.15 7.04 5.17
N LEU A 62 10.82 8.31 4.95
CA LEU A 62 11.71 9.43 5.31
C LEU A 62 11.83 9.56 6.83
N CYS A 63 10.73 9.39 7.57
CA CYS A 63 10.79 9.36 9.04
C CYS A 63 11.70 8.23 9.53
N GLN A 64 11.57 7.03 8.96
CA GLN A 64 12.43 5.90 9.28
C GLN A 64 13.91 6.20 8.96
N LEU A 65 14.18 6.82 7.80
CA LEU A 65 15.52 7.22 7.43
C LEU A 65 16.11 8.20 8.46
N LEU A 66 15.42 9.31 8.74
CA LEU A 66 15.86 10.33 9.69
C LEU A 66 16.04 9.76 11.10
N ASP A 67 15.20 8.82 11.49
CA ASP A 67 15.34 8.10 12.76
C ASP A 67 16.63 7.25 12.80
N SER A 68 16.94 6.55 11.71
CA SER A 68 18.12 5.69 11.60
C SER A 68 19.45 6.46 11.54
N LEU A 69 19.42 7.76 11.21
CA LEU A 69 20.64 8.59 11.16
C LEU A 69 21.28 8.81 12.54
N SER A 70 20.51 8.64 13.62
CA SER A 70 21.05 8.75 14.96
C SER A 70 21.30 7.38 15.58
N LEU A 71 22.54 7.17 16.04
CA LEU A 71 22.94 5.96 16.77
C LEU A 71 22.36 5.89 18.19
N GLN A 72 21.62 6.91 18.64
CA GLN A 72 21.03 6.98 19.98
C GLN A 72 19.58 6.48 19.97
N GLN A 73 19.23 5.66 20.97
CA GLN A 73 17.88 5.08 21.14
C GLN A 73 16.78 6.15 21.30
N SER A 74 17.13 7.34 21.79
CA SER A 74 16.27 8.52 21.86
C SER A 74 16.95 9.68 21.15
N ASN A 75 16.69 9.84 19.86
CA ASN A 75 17.23 10.92 19.06
C ASN A 75 16.30 12.16 19.04
N VAL A 76 16.84 13.29 18.62
CA VAL A 76 16.11 14.57 18.55
C VAL A 76 14.91 14.46 17.62
N PHE A 77 15.03 13.69 16.53
CA PHE A 77 13.96 13.45 15.57
C PHE A 77 12.72 12.81 16.22
N ARG A 78 12.88 11.68 16.95
CA ARG A 78 11.79 11.02 17.71
C ARG A 78 11.13 11.98 18.67
N THR A 79 11.93 12.78 19.38
CA THR A 79 11.40 13.77 20.31
C THR A 79 10.49 14.78 19.58
N MET A 80 10.92 15.30 18.42
CA MET A 80 10.11 16.25 17.65
C MET A 80 8.87 15.58 17.03
N LEU A 81 9.01 14.35 16.53
CA LEU A 81 7.90 13.55 16.00
C LEU A 81 6.82 13.29 17.07
N CYS A 82 7.22 12.89 18.28
CA CYS A 82 6.28 12.71 19.39
C CYS A 82 5.58 14.01 19.78
N LEU A 83 6.28 15.16 19.78
CA LEU A 83 5.66 16.45 20.04
C LEU A 83 4.62 16.82 18.97
N LYS A 84 4.93 16.66 17.68
CA LYS A 84 3.99 16.89 16.57
C LYS A 84 2.77 15.97 16.66
N MET A 85 2.99 14.68 16.94
CA MET A 85 1.91 13.71 17.10
C MET A 85 1.00 14.05 18.30
N ASN A 86 1.58 14.41 19.45
CA ASN A 86 0.82 14.83 20.62
C ASN A 86 0.00 16.09 20.35
N HIS A 87 0.57 17.06 19.63
CA HIS A 87 -0.17 18.24 19.19
C HIS A 87 -1.37 17.85 18.32
N HIS A 88 -1.18 17.02 17.28
CA HIS A 88 -2.28 16.54 16.45
C HIS A 88 -3.34 15.78 17.27
N LYS A 89 -2.92 14.93 18.21
CA LYS A 89 -3.83 14.18 19.10
C LYS A 89 -4.74 15.12 19.91
N MET A 90 -4.20 16.24 20.42
CA MET A 90 -5.00 17.25 21.14
C MET A 90 -5.98 17.99 20.23
N GLU A 91 -5.63 18.16 18.96
CA GLU A 91 -6.42 18.94 17.99
C GLU A 91 -7.43 18.08 17.20
N MET A 92 -7.33 16.75 17.27
CA MET A 92 -8.19 15.83 16.50
C MET A 92 -9.68 16.07 16.71
N GLU A 93 -10.14 16.32 17.94
CA GLU A 93 -11.55 16.62 18.20
C GLU A 93 -12.01 17.89 17.49
N ARG A 94 -11.15 18.92 17.44
CA ARG A 94 -11.43 20.16 16.70
C ARG A 94 -11.49 19.89 15.20
N PHE A 95 -10.53 19.14 14.66
CA PHE A 95 -10.53 18.77 13.24
C PHE A 95 -11.75 17.91 12.87
N MET A 96 -12.26 17.07 13.77
CA MET A 96 -13.47 16.30 13.50
C MET A 96 -14.71 17.16 13.26
N LEU A 97 -14.75 18.42 13.73
CA LEU A 97 -15.89 19.32 13.50
C LEU A 97 -16.05 19.66 12.02
N ASN A 98 -15.00 20.18 11.38
CA ASN A 98 -15.07 20.75 10.02
C ASN A 98 -14.03 20.17 9.04
N GLU A 99 -12.96 19.55 9.54
CA GLU A 99 -11.78 19.16 8.77
C GLU A 99 -11.47 17.66 8.94
N GLN A 100 -12.50 16.81 8.86
CA GLN A 100 -12.39 15.36 9.04
C GLN A 100 -11.37 14.69 8.09
N HIS A 101 -11.04 15.34 6.97
CA HIS A 101 -9.99 14.86 6.07
C HIS A 101 -8.60 14.90 6.73
N ILE A 102 -8.32 15.86 7.62
CA ILE A 102 -7.07 15.92 8.39
C ILE A 102 -6.96 14.74 9.33
N VAL A 103 -8.05 14.38 10.03
CA VAL A 103 -8.06 13.22 10.93
C VAL A 103 -7.88 11.91 10.15
N ARG A 104 -8.55 11.77 9.00
CA ARG A 104 -8.37 10.62 8.10
C ARG A 104 -6.94 10.53 7.57
N GLY A 105 -6.38 11.63 7.07
CA GLY A 105 -5.01 11.69 6.58
C GLY A 105 -3.99 11.39 7.67
N THR A 106 -4.19 11.94 8.87
CA THR A 106 -3.36 11.65 10.06
C THR A 106 -3.42 10.17 10.42
N THR A 107 -4.62 9.58 10.46
CA THR A 107 -4.80 8.16 10.82
C THR A 107 -4.06 7.24 9.84
N LEU A 108 -4.21 7.48 8.53
CA LEU A 108 -3.54 6.69 7.52
C LEU A 108 -2.02 6.91 7.52
N PHE A 109 -1.57 8.14 7.71
CA PHE A 109 -0.13 8.41 7.80
C PHE A 109 0.50 7.75 9.03
N LEU A 110 -0.14 7.84 10.19
CA LEU A 110 0.34 7.16 11.39
C LEU A 110 0.35 5.65 11.21
N ALA A 111 -0.61 5.06 10.49
CA ALA A 111 -0.61 3.63 10.17
C ALA A 111 0.60 3.23 9.29
N GLU A 112 0.93 4.01 8.25
CA GLU A 112 2.14 3.81 7.45
C GLU A 112 3.40 3.96 8.31
N LEU A 113 3.47 5.05 9.08
CA LEU A 113 4.58 5.34 9.99
C LEU A 113 4.79 4.22 11.01
N TYR A 114 3.72 3.63 11.53
CA TYR A 114 3.77 2.54 12.50
C TYR A 114 4.41 1.27 11.94
N ILE A 115 4.11 0.96 10.67
CA ILE A 115 4.69 -0.18 9.98
C ILE A 115 6.16 0.08 9.62
N GLN A 116 6.51 1.30 9.19
CA GLN A 116 7.89 1.63 8.80
C GLN A 116 8.83 1.81 10.01
N MET A 117 8.35 2.37 11.12
CA MET A 117 9.17 2.70 12.30
C MET A 117 9.30 1.51 13.26
N GLN A 118 9.81 0.38 12.76
CA GLN A 118 10.11 -0.80 13.57
C GLN A 118 11.63 -0.93 13.76
N ASN A 119 12.10 -0.84 15.02
CA ASN A 119 13.49 -1.10 15.36
C ASN A 119 13.60 -2.44 16.08
N ASP A 120 14.32 -3.40 15.49
CA ASP A 120 14.58 -4.72 16.08
C ASP A 120 13.31 -5.45 16.59
N GLY A 121 12.20 -5.25 15.89
CA GLY A 121 10.91 -5.82 16.26
C GLY A 121 10.04 -4.94 17.16
N ALA A 122 10.61 -3.95 17.85
CA ALA A 122 9.88 -3.04 18.73
C ALA A 122 9.36 -1.80 17.98
N ARG A 123 8.08 -1.48 18.17
CA ARG A 123 7.40 -0.31 17.61
C ARG A 123 7.22 0.78 18.67
N ILE A 124 6.98 2.01 18.22
CA ILE A 124 6.62 3.14 19.09
C ILE A 124 5.15 2.98 19.49
N GLY A 125 4.89 2.46 20.69
CA GLY A 125 3.54 2.14 21.16
C GLY A 125 2.58 3.33 21.16
N GLU A 126 3.09 4.53 21.40
CA GLU A 126 2.32 5.77 21.38
C GLU A 126 1.69 6.05 20.00
N ILE A 127 2.34 5.62 18.90
CA ILE A 127 1.77 5.73 17.55
C ILE A 127 0.55 4.80 17.44
N GLY A 128 0.67 3.55 17.90
CA GLY A 128 -0.42 2.58 17.90
C GLY A 128 -1.65 3.06 18.68
N GLU A 129 -1.44 3.59 19.89
CA GLU A 129 -2.53 4.17 20.68
C GLU A 129 -3.19 5.38 19.99
N CYS A 130 -2.40 6.22 19.33
CA CYS A 130 -2.90 7.38 18.60
C CYS A 130 -3.75 6.96 17.39
N ILE A 131 -3.33 5.92 16.65
CA ILE A 131 -4.11 5.34 15.54
C ILE A 131 -5.47 4.85 16.05
N VAL A 132 -5.50 4.03 17.11
CA VAL A 132 -6.74 3.47 17.63
C VAL A 132 -7.67 4.57 18.18
N SER A 133 -7.12 5.58 18.85
CA SER A 133 -7.89 6.74 19.32
C SER A 133 -8.51 7.52 18.15
N SER A 134 -7.74 7.71 17.06
CA SER A 134 -8.22 8.39 15.85
C SER A 134 -9.33 7.60 15.16
N MET A 135 -9.20 6.27 15.09
CA MET A 135 -10.24 5.38 14.57
C MET A 135 -11.54 5.51 15.37
N ALA A 136 -11.47 5.57 16.71
CA ALA A 136 -12.65 5.76 17.55
C ALA A 136 -13.36 7.08 17.25
N LEU A 137 -12.60 8.19 17.10
CA LEU A 137 -13.15 9.49 16.72
C LEU A 137 -13.83 9.45 15.34
N LEU A 138 -13.20 8.81 14.35
CA LEU A 138 -13.74 8.65 13.00
C LEU A 138 -15.05 7.84 13.00
N LEU A 139 -15.14 6.78 13.81
CA LEU A 139 -16.36 5.96 13.91
C LEU A 139 -17.49 6.66 14.68
N ASN A 140 -17.17 7.54 15.65
CA ASN A 140 -18.16 8.35 16.36
C ASN A 140 -18.88 9.34 15.43
N LYS A 141 -18.19 9.87 14.42
CA LYS A 141 -18.80 10.70 13.37
C LYS A 141 -19.01 9.87 12.11
N GLN A 142 -20.11 9.13 12.08
CA GLN A 142 -20.39 8.19 10.99
C GLN A 142 -20.40 8.90 9.62
N GLY A 143 -19.66 8.32 8.69
CA GLY A 143 -19.60 8.72 7.29
C GLY A 143 -18.83 7.68 6.48
N PRO A 144 -19.21 7.41 5.23
CA PRO A 144 -18.62 6.32 4.44
C PRO A 144 -17.10 6.46 4.31
N GLU A 145 -16.62 7.70 4.14
CA GLU A 145 -15.18 7.97 4.04
C GLU A 145 -14.40 7.76 5.36
N ASN A 146 -15.05 8.04 6.51
CA ASN A 146 -14.44 7.80 7.81
C ASN A 146 -14.31 6.29 8.07
N VAL A 147 -15.38 5.54 7.78
CA VAL A 147 -15.38 4.07 7.88
C VAL A 147 -14.36 3.45 6.93
N LYS A 148 -14.29 3.95 5.68
CA LYS A 148 -13.29 3.52 4.70
C LYS A 148 -11.86 3.74 5.20
N CYS A 149 -11.57 4.92 5.76
CA CYS A 149 -10.26 5.24 6.34
C CYS A 149 -9.89 4.28 7.48
N VAL A 150 -10.83 3.99 8.39
CA VAL A 150 -10.62 3.01 9.47
C VAL A 150 -10.34 1.62 8.88
N CYS A 151 -11.14 1.18 7.91
CA CYS A 151 -10.96 -0.12 7.26
C CYS A 151 -9.59 -0.22 6.56
N GLN A 152 -9.16 0.82 5.84
CA GLN A 152 -7.85 0.87 5.19
C GLN A 152 -6.71 0.79 6.20
N SER A 153 -6.80 1.57 7.29
CA SER A 153 -5.79 1.58 8.35
C SER A 153 -5.67 0.21 9.03
N LEU A 154 -6.79 -0.47 9.28
CA LEU A 154 -6.82 -1.83 9.82
C LEU A 154 -6.26 -2.86 8.84
N LYS A 155 -6.52 -2.73 7.54
CA LYS A 155 -5.89 -3.62 6.54
C LYS A 155 -4.37 -3.45 6.50
N LEU A 156 -3.88 -2.24 6.73
CA LEU A 156 -2.45 -1.92 6.69
C LEU A 156 -1.72 -2.40 7.94
N CYS A 157 -2.27 -2.17 9.14
CA CYS A 157 -1.56 -2.40 10.40
C CYS A 157 -2.37 -3.12 11.50
N GLY A 158 -3.50 -3.74 11.14
CA GLY A 158 -4.42 -4.35 12.10
C GLY A 158 -3.82 -5.53 12.87
N TYR A 159 -2.94 -6.30 12.24
CA TYR A 159 -2.23 -7.40 12.91
C TYR A 159 -1.28 -6.89 13.99
N GLU A 160 -0.48 -5.88 13.64
CA GLU A 160 0.50 -5.27 14.53
C GLU A 160 -0.21 -4.57 15.71
N LEU A 161 -1.30 -3.84 15.44
CA LEU A 161 -2.14 -3.24 16.48
C LEU A 161 -2.79 -4.29 17.39
N GLU A 162 -3.18 -5.46 16.86
CA GLU A 162 -3.77 -6.52 17.68
C GLU A 162 -2.76 -7.09 18.68
N ILE A 163 -1.49 -7.23 18.29
CA ILE A 163 -0.41 -7.67 19.17
C ILE A 163 -0.09 -6.60 20.20
N ASP A 164 0.09 -5.35 19.75
CA ASP A 164 0.70 -4.31 20.56
C ASP A 164 -0.33 -3.61 21.47
N CYS A 165 -1.57 -3.41 21.01
CA CYS A 165 -2.62 -2.73 21.77
C CYS A 165 -4.04 -3.34 21.58
N GLY A 166 -4.11 -4.67 21.48
CA GLY A 166 -5.34 -5.41 21.17
C GLY A 166 -6.57 -5.09 22.03
N VAL A 167 -6.38 -4.72 23.31
CA VAL A 167 -7.48 -4.30 24.20
C VAL A 167 -8.22 -3.07 23.65
N LEU A 168 -7.49 -2.09 23.13
CA LEU A 168 -8.08 -0.90 22.52
C LEU A 168 -8.72 -1.24 21.17
N LEU A 169 -8.07 -2.11 20.38
CA LEU A 169 -8.53 -2.51 19.05
C LEU A 169 -9.89 -3.23 19.08
N VAL A 170 -10.17 -4.02 20.13
CA VAL A 170 -11.46 -4.72 20.29
C VAL A 170 -12.64 -3.76 20.22
N GLY A 171 -12.52 -2.55 20.80
CA GLY A 171 -13.56 -1.53 20.73
C GLY A 171 -13.87 -1.09 19.29
N ILE A 172 -12.82 -0.91 18.48
CA ILE A 172 -12.96 -0.54 17.06
C ILE A 172 -13.64 -1.65 16.26
N VAL A 173 -13.20 -2.89 16.43
CA VAL A 173 -13.74 -4.05 15.72
C VAL A 173 -15.22 -4.24 16.05
N ASN A 174 -15.60 -4.10 17.32
CA ASN A 174 -17.00 -4.21 17.75
C ASN A 174 -17.87 -3.10 17.14
N SER A 175 -17.38 -1.86 17.12
CA SER A 175 -18.09 -0.74 16.47
C SER A 175 -18.28 -0.98 14.98
N LEU A 176 -17.27 -1.52 14.28
CA LEU A 176 -17.41 -1.89 12.87
C LEU A 176 -18.47 -2.99 12.66
N ALA A 177 -18.47 -4.05 13.48
CA ALA A 177 -19.46 -5.11 13.39
C ALA A 177 -20.90 -4.61 13.59
N GLN A 178 -21.11 -3.64 14.48
CA GLN A 178 -22.43 -3.01 14.67
C GLN A 178 -22.84 -2.15 13.47
N LEU A 179 -21.88 -1.50 12.81
CA LEU A 179 -22.13 -0.64 11.66
C LEU A 179 -22.37 -1.40 10.35
N GLU A 180 -21.88 -2.64 10.23
CA GLU A 180 -21.89 -3.43 9.00
C GLU A 180 -23.25 -3.46 8.29
N THR A 181 -24.33 -3.58 9.07
CA THR A 181 -25.71 -3.65 8.56
C THR A 181 -26.43 -2.30 8.51
N SER A 182 -25.88 -1.25 9.12
CA SER A 182 -26.52 0.07 9.22
C SER A 182 -26.04 1.08 8.18
N VAL A 183 -24.94 0.78 7.47
CA VAL A 183 -24.37 1.62 6.42
C VAL A 183 -24.81 1.15 5.03
N ASP A 184 -24.42 1.90 3.98
CA ASP A 184 -24.69 1.49 2.60
C ASP A 184 -23.95 0.18 2.23
N VAL A 185 -24.44 -0.50 1.19
CA VAL A 185 -23.94 -1.82 0.77
C VAL A 185 -22.43 -1.80 0.48
N SER A 186 -21.89 -0.72 -0.08
CA SER A 186 -20.46 -0.64 -0.41
C SER A 186 -19.60 -0.51 0.84
N THR A 187 -19.98 0.37 1.76
CA THR A 187 -19.31 0.53 3.06
C THR A 187 -19.44 -0.75 3.90
N GLY A 188 -20.61 -1.40 3.91
CA GLY A 188 -20.82 -2.66 4.61
C GLY A 188 -19.93 -3.79 4.08
N ARG A 189 -19.67 -3.85 2.77
CA ARG A 189 -18.70 -4.79 2.17
C ARG A 189 -17.27 -4.52 2.62
N LEU A 190 -16.87 -3.24 2.74
CA LEU A 190 -15.54 -2.88 3.26
C LEU A 190 -15.37 -3.33 4.71
N ILE A 191 -16.38 -3.09 5.55
CA ILE A 191 -16.41 -3.55 6.93
C ILE A 191 -16.27 -5.07 6.99
N ARG A 192 -17.13 -5.81 6.27
CA ARG A 192 -17.10 -7.27 6.24
C ARG A 192 -15.72 -7.81 5.85
N SER A 193 -15.10 -7.23 4.82
CA SER A 193 -13.76 -7.61 4.39
C SER A 193 -12.70 -7.47 5.50
N VAL A 194 -12.81 -6.47 6.38
CA VAL A 194 -11.91 -6.31 7.53
C VAL A 194 -12.22 -7.31 8.64
N LEU A 195 -13.50 -7.56 8.92
CA LEU A 195 -13.91 -8.55 9.92
C LEU A 195 -13.48 -9.97 9.51
N ASP A 196 -13.62 -10.31 8.23
CA ASP A 196 -13.16 -11.57 7.66
C ASP A 196 -11.64 -11.70 7.75
N LEU A 197 -10.90 -10.63 7.43
CA LEU A 197 -9.44 -10.60 7.61
C LEU A 197 -9.08 -10.87 9.06
N LYS A 198 -9.70 -10.16 10.02
CA LYS A 198 -9.45 -10.39 11.45
C LYS A 198 -9.76 -11.83 11.86
N ALA A 199 -10.91 -12.37 11.44
CA ALA A 199 -11.30 -13.75 11.73
C ALA A 199 -10.28 -14.76 11.18
N ASN A 200 -9.68 -14.45 10.03
CA ASN A 200 -8.60 -15.21 9.40
C ASN A 200 -7.19 -14.72 9.79
N ARG A 201 -7.01 -14.22 11.02
CA ARG A 201 -5.71 -13.78 11.57
C ARG A 201 -4.96 -12.79 10.67
N TRP A 202 -5.69 -11.85 10.08
CA TRP A 202 -5.19 -10.84 9.15
C TRP A 202 -4.48 -11.43 7.92
N GLY A 203 -4.82 -12.66 7.51
CA GLY A 203 -4.15 -13.37 6.43
C GLY A 203 -2.79 -13.98 6.81
N ARG A 204 -2.42 -13.95 8.10
CA ARG A 204 -1.24 -14.63 8.62
C ARG A 204 -1.62 -16.07 8.95
N SER A 205 -1.26 -17.02 8.08
CA SER A 205 -1.29 -18.45 8.45
C SER A 205 -0.38 -18.64 9.68
N ALA A 206 -0.79 -19.48 10.64
CA ALA A 206 0.11 -19.83 11.74
C ALA A 206 1.46 -20.27 11.15
N PRO A 207 2.60 -19.93 11.78
CA PRO A 207 3.87 -20.42 11.30
C PRO A 207 3.75 -21.93 11.16
N ILE A 208 3.96 -22.45 9.96
CA ILE A 208 4.20 -23.87 9.75
C ILE A 208 5.32 -24.17 10.74
N ALA A 209 5.02 -24.97 11.76
CA ALA A 209 6.04 -25.47 12.65
C ALA A 209 7.06 -26.13 11.74
N VAL A 210 8.22 -25.49 11.57
CA VAL A 210 9.34 -26.08 10.87
C VAL A 210 9.67 -27.31 11.70
N ALA A 211 9.17 -28.47 11.27
CA ALA A 211 9.66 -29.74 11.76
C ALA A 211 11.18 -29.66 11.65
N PRO A 212 11.94 -30.09 12.69
CA PRO A 212 13.37 -29.92 12.71
C PRO A 212 13.93 -30.38 11.37
N ILE A 213 14.61 -29.46 10.70
CA ILE A 213 15.25 -29.67 9.42
C ILE A 213 16.18 -30.87 9.63
N GLN A 214 15.77 -32.06 9.17
CA GLN A 214 16.76 -33.04 8.77
C GLN A 214 17.51 -32.38 7.63
N GLU A 215 18.83 -32.28 7.77
CA GLU A 215 19.73 -31.72 6.78
C GLU A 215 19.46 -32.35 5.42
N VAL A 216 18.63 -31.69 4.60
CA VAL A 216 18.50 -32.00 3.18
C VAL A 216 19.55 -31.14 2.49
N ASN A 217 20.51 -31.83 1.88
CA ASN A 217 21.63 -31.25 1.15
C ASN A 217 21.19 -30.07 0.26
N HIS A 218 21.82 -28.93 0.51
CA HIS A 218 21.57 -27.62 -0.10
C HIS A 218 22.18 -27.56 -1.51
N TYR A 219 21.69 -28.36 -2.46
CA TYR A 219 22.18 -28.31 -3.86
C TYR A 219 21.12 -28.30 -4.97
N ASP A 220 19.82 -28.36 -4.69
CA ASP A 220 18.79 -28.30 -5.75
C ASP A 220 17.59 -27.40 -5.39
N CYS A 221 17.86 -26.14 -5.05
CA CYS A 221 16.80 -25.12 -5.10
C CYS A 221 16.77 -24.55 -6.53
N ASN A 222 15.93 -25.12 -7.38
CA ASN A 222 15.75 -24.62 -8.75
C ASN A 222 14.84 -23.38 -8.69
N ASP A 223 15.42 -22.18 -8.51
CA ASP A 223 14.75 -20.86 -8.51
C ASP A 223 14.17 -20.47 -9.90
N SER A 224 13.90 -21.44 -10.77
CA SER A 224 13.34 -21.19 -12.09
C SER A 224 11.86 -20.81 -11.99
N PRO A 225 11.41 -19.79 -12.74
CA PRO A 225 10.00 -19.40 -12.77
C PRO A 225 9.11 -20.57 -13.24
N VAL A 226 7.99 -20.76 -12.54
CA VAL A 226 6.97 -21.77 -12.86
C VAL A 226 5.91 -21.14 -13.77
N PHE A 227 5.70 -21.71 -14.96
CA PHE A 227 4.74 -21.21 -15.92
C PHE A 227 3.43 -22.02 -15.87
N TYR A 228 2.29 -21.33 -15.97
CA TYR A 228 0.96 -21.93 -15.94
C TYR A 228 0.30 -21.86 -17.32
N GLY A 229 -0.37 -22.95 -17.71
CA GLY A 229 -1.21 -23.01 -18.90
C GLY A 229 -2.53 -22.25 -18.73
N PRO A 230 -3.30 -22.07 -19.82
CA PRO A 230 -4.61 -21.41 -19.81
C PRO A 230 -5.66 -22.17 -18.99
N ASP A 231 -5.40 -23.44 -18.67
CA ASP A 231 -6.18 -24.29 -17.77
C ASP A 231 -5.78 -24.13 -16.28
N GLY A 232 -4.79 -23.28 -15.99
CA GLY A 232 -4.29 -23.01 -14.65
C GLY A 232 -3.40 -24.11 -14.08
N GLN A 233 -2.99 -25.10 -14.88
CA GLN A 233 -2.06 -26.13 -14.47
C GLN A 233 -0.62 -25.72 -14.77
N VAL A 234 0.34 -26.25 -14.00
CA VAL A 234 1.77 -26.04 -14.26
C VAL A 234 2.12 -26.70 -15.59
N LEU A 235 2.75 -25.94 -16.49
CA LEU A 235 3.22 -26.45 -17.77
C LEU A 235 4.19 -27.62 -17.55
N THR A 236 3.94 -28.70 -18.27
CA THR A 236 4.82 -29.85 -18.27
C THR A 236 6.13 -29.54 -18.98
N GLU A 237 7.16 -30.35 -18.74
CA GLU A 237 8.45 -30.23 -19.42
C GLU A 237 8.30 -30.36 -20.95
N GLU A 238 7.37 -31.20 -21.40
CA GLU A 238 7.07 -31.39 -22.82
C GLU A 238 6.41 -30.14 -23.43
N GLU A 239 5.47 -29.52 -22.73
CA GLU A 239 4.80 -28.29 -23.18
C GLU A 239 5.74 -27.08 -23.16
N SER A 240 6.57 -26.96 -22.12
CA SER A 240 7.56 -25.89 -22.04
C SER A 240 8.64 -26.02 -23.13
N SER A 241 9.08 -27.25 -23.44
CA SER A 241 9.97 -27.53 -24.57
C SER A 241 9.33 -27.19 -25.92
N PHE A 242 8.06 -27.55 -26.11
CA PHE A 242 7.31 -27.23 -27.32
C PHE A 242 7.19 -25.71 -27.54
N LEU A 243 6.82 -24.96 -26.50
CA LEU A 243 6.70 -23.50 -26.56
C LEU A 243 8.05 -22.83 -26.84
N SER A 244 9.12 -23.30 -26.19
CA SER A 244 10.49 -22.79 -26.39
C SER A 244 11.00 -23.02 -27.83
N ALA A 245 10.74 -24.20 -28.38
CA ALA A 245 11.09 -24.54 -29.76
C ALA A 245 10.33 -23.67 -30.78
N GLN A 246 9.08 -23.30 -30.47
CA GLN A 246 8.26 -22.47 -31.36
C GLN A 246 8.65 -20.98 -31.27
N ALA A 247 8.96 -20.49 -30.06
CA ALA A 247 9.43 -19.12 -29.85
C ALA A 247 10.77 -18.85 -30.57
N SER A 248 11.69 -19.81 -30.52
CA SER A 248 12.98 -19.73 -31.21
C SER A 248 12.88 -19.86 -32.74
N ALA A 249 11.81 -20.50 -33.25
CA ALA A 249 11.53 -20.58 -34.69
C ALA A 249 10.83 -19.33 -35.24
N ALA A 250 10.04 -18.62 -34.42
CA ALA A 250 9.30 -17.42 -34.83
C ALA A 250 10.17 -16.15 -34.86
N TYR A 251 11.25 -16.09 -34.06
CA TYR A 251 12.12 -14.92 -33.97
C TYR A 251 13.60 -15.35 -34.00
N PRO A 252 14.29 -15.23 -35.16
CA PRO A 252 15.72 -15.45 -35.20
C PRO A 252 16.41 -14.31 -34.44
N ASN A 253 16.91 -14.65 -33.25
CA ASN A 253 17.94 -13.97 -32.45
C ASN A 253 18.42 -12.62 -33.01
N ASN A 254 17.76 -11.52 -32.63
CA ASN A 254 18.29 -10.18 -32.80
C ASN A 254 18.59 -9.60 -31.42
N ASN A 255 19.87 -9.60 -31.04
CA ASN A 255 20.41 -9.08 -29.78
C ASN A 255 20.34 -7.54 -29.67
N ASN A 256 19.25 -6.90 -30.12
CA ASN A 256 19.05 -5.45 -30.01
C ASN A 256 17.74 -5.11 -29.28
N PHE A 257 17.52 -5.70 -28.11
CA PHE A 257 16.39 -5.37 -27.23
C PHE A 257 16.75 -4.27 -26.21
N GLU A 258 17.57 -3.29 -26.61
CA GLU A 258 18.02 -2.23 -25.70
C GLU A 258 17.81 -0.81 -26.26
N ASP A 259 17.21 -0.66 -27.45
CA ASP A 259 17.08 0.64 -28.14
C ASP A 259 15.62 1.10 -28.34
N TYR A 260 14.65 0.49 -27.64
CA TYR A 260 13.21 0.81 -27.76
C TYR A 260 12.52 1.17 -26.44
N LEU A 261 13.28 1.49 -25.38
CA LEU A 261 12.72 1.88 -24.08
C LEU A 261 12.96 3.35 -23.71
N ASP A 262 13.24 4.22 -24.70
CA ASP A 262 13.55 5.64 -24.42
C ASP A 262 12.84 6.63 -25.36
N ASN A 263 11.60 6.34 -25.75
CA ASN A 263 10.75 7.34 -26.39
C ASN A 263 9.35 7.35 -25.77
N ASP A 264 9.25 8.02 -24.63
CA ASP A 264 8.01 8.64 -24.15
C ASP A 264 7.61 9.74 -25.14
N GLY A 265 6.97 9.33 -26.22
CA GLY A 265 6.40 10.19 -27.25
C GLY A 265 5.12 9.55 -27.75
N ASP A 266 4.00 9.95 -27.14
CA ASP A 266 2.63 9.56 -27.48
C ASP A 266 2.22 10.17 -28.85
N GLU A 267 2.94 9.76 -29.91
CA GLU A 267 2.79 10.26 -31.27
C GLU A 267 2.71 9.10 -32.28
N LEU A 268 1.51 8.54 -32.38
CA LEU A 268 0.86 8.01 -33.59
C LEU A 268 1.67 7.10 -34.55
N ALA A 269 1.31 5.81 -34.57
CA ALA A 269 1.13 4.99 -35.79
C ALA A 269 0.63 3.58 -35.35
N ASP A 270 -0.44 2.98 -35.84
CA ASP A 270 -1.34 3.30 -36.95
C ASP A 270 -2.71 2.66 -36.64
N ALA A 271 -3.77 3.28 -37.14
CA ALA A 271 -5.10 2.69 -37.13
C ALA A 271 -5.06 1.35 -37.88
N GLU A 272 -5.28 0.24 -37.18
CA GLU A 272 -5.43 -1.06 -37.83
C GLU A 272 -6.59 -1.01 -38.84
N PRO A 273 -6.42 -1.58 -40.04
CA PRO A 273 -7.41 -1.53 -41.09
C PRO A 273 -8.58 -2.46 -40.76
N GLU A 274 -9.80 -1.93 -40.95
CA GLU A 274 -11.05 -2.68 -41.15
C GLU A 274 -11.32 -3.87 -40.21
N MET A 275 -12.10 -3.61 -39.16
CA MET A 275 -12.85 -4.61 -38.38
C MET A 275 -13.28 -5.81 -39.24
N ASP A 276 -12.70 -6.99 -38.95
CA ASP A 276 -12.90 -8.22 -39.72
C ASP A 276 -14.39 -8.50 -39.99
N LEU A 277 -14.73 -8.84 -41.23
CA LEU A 277 -16.10 -9.09 -41.68
C LEU A 277 -16.76 -10.22 -40.86
N GLU A 278 -15.96 -11.19 -40.42
CA GLU A 278 -16.42 -12.27 -39.55
C GLU A 278 -16.91 -11.74 -38.19
N ILE A 279 -16.17 -10.80 -37.59
CA ILE A 279 -16.51 -10.17 -36.31
C ILE A 279 -17.79 -9.32 -36.46
N GLN A 280 -17.93 -8.60 -37.57
CA GLN A 280 -19.14 -7.80 -37.84
C GLN A 280 -20.39 -8.67 -37.99
N LEU A 281 -20.28 -9.82 -38.64
CA LEU A 281 -21.39 -10.76 -38.82
C LEU A 281 -21.79 -11.41 -37.49
N ALA A 282 -20.80 -11.85 -36.70
CA ALA A 282 -21.03 -12.42 -35.37
C ALA A 282 -21.75 -11.43 -34.44
N PHE A 283 -21.33 -10.16 -34.44
CA PHE A 283 -22.00 -9.12 -33.65
C PHE A 283 -23.46 -8.88 -34.09
N ARG A 284 -23.71 -8.86 -35.41
CA ARG A 284 -25.07 -8.66 -35.95
C ARG A 284 -26.01 -9.81 -35.57
N GLU A 285 -25.50 -11.04 -35.59
CA GLU A 285 -26.26 -12.23 -35.20
C GLU A 285 -26.58 -12.23 -33.70
N PHE A 286 -25.61 -11.85 -32.86
CA PHE A 286 -25.81 -11.71 -31.42
C PHE A 286 -26.93 -10.71 -31.07
N VAL A 287 -26.91 -9.52 -31.68
CA VAL A 287 -27.93 -8.48 -31.44
C VAL A 287 -29.32 -8.92 -31.93
N GLN A 288 -29.40 -9.63 -33.05
CA GLN A 288 -30.67 -10.15 -33.55
C GLN A 288 -31.25 -11.24 -32.65
N THR A 289 -30.38 -12.08 -32.08
CA THR A 289 -30.79 -13.15 -31.16
C THR A 289 -31.38 -12.54 -29.89
N GLN A 290 -30.71 -11.55 -29.28
CA GLN A 290 -31.23 -10.85 -28.10
C GLN A 290 -32.61 -10.19 -28.34
N LYS A 291 -32.82 -9.57 -29.51
CA LYS A 291 -34.13 -8.98 -29.88
C LYS A 291 -35.22 -10.02 -30.05
N LYS A 292 -34.91 -11.21 -30.58
CA LYS A 292 -35.86 -12.33 -30.72
C LYS A 292 -36.21 -12.92 -29.36
N THR A 293 -35.24 -13.10 -28.45
CA THR A 293 -35.50 -13.59 -27.09
C THR A 293 -36.36 -12.63 -26.29
N SER A 294 -36.22 -11.32 -26.52
CA SER A 294 -37.01 -10.26 -25.86
C SER A 294 -38.46 -10.19 -26.36
N SER A 295 -38.75 -10.73 -27.55
CA SER A 295 -40.07 -10.67 -28.19
C SER A 295 -40.92 -11.93 -28.00
N GLN A 296 -40.36 -13.00 -27.42
CA GLN A 296 -41.08 -14.25 -27.11
C GLN A 296 -41.52 -14.36 -25.63
N ILE A 297 -41.22 -13.36 -24.80
CA ILE A 297 -41.60 -13.32 -23.37
C ILE A 297 -42.66 -12.23 -23.11
N LYS A 298 -43.59 -12.02 -24.05
CA LYS A 298 -44.81 -11.23 -23.83
C LYS A 298 -46.03 -12.00 -24.29
#